data_AF-A0A1I4LUF8-F1
#
_entry.id   AF-A0A1I4LUF8-F1
#
_cell.length_a   1.000
_cell.length_b   1.000
_cell.length_c   1.000
_cell.angle_alpha   90.00
_cell.angle_beta   90.00
_cell.angle_gamma   90.00
#
_symmetry.space_group_name_H-M   'P 1'
#
loop_
_entity.id
_entity.type
_entity.pdbx_description
1 polymer ?
#
loop_
_entity_poly.entity_id
_entity_poly.type
_entity_poly.pdbx_seq_one_letter_code
_entity_poly.pdbx_strand_id
1 'polypeptide(L)' 'MMFEYTRRRGVRSPVTDAPTFRVGRLARAKSATETGADLSNLIDRSYNYHSPRELHWHLAERLGLAPNAVVIREAAAA' A
#
# COMPACT_ATOMS: atom_id res chain seq x y z
N MET A 1 8.12 10.47 2.03
CA MET A 1 6.90 10.28 2.85
C MET A 1 6.73 8.79 3.13
N MET A 2 6.53 8.42 4.39
CA MET A 2 6.39 7.02 4.81
C MET A 2 4.92 6.65 4.95
N PHE A 3 4.55 5.48 4.45
CA PHE A 3 3.21 4.92 4.51
C PHE A 3 3.24 3.53 5.15
N GLU A 4 2.21 3.24 5.91
CA GLU A 4 2.02 1.95 6.56
C GLU A 4 0.77 1.30 5.97
N TYR A 5 0.88 0.04 5.56
CA TYR A 5 -0.25 -0.71 5.05
C TYR A 5 -0.41 -2.05 5.78
N THR A 6 -1.65 -2.53 5.89
CA THR A 6 -1.93 -3.89 6.34
C THR A 6 -2.21 -4.79 5.16
N ARG A 7 -1.56 -5.95 5.15
CA ARG A 7 -1.73 -6.94 4.09
C ARG A 7 -2.95 -7.81 4.37
N ARG A 8 -3.79 -7.99 3.36
CA ARG A 8 -4.86 -8.99 3.33
C ARG A 8 -4.62 -9.98 2.21
N ARG A 9 -5.07 -11.21 2.40
CA ARG A 9 -4.99 -12.25 1.36
C ARG A 9 -5.78 -11.81 0.12
N GLY A 10 -5.10 -11.79 -1.03
CA GLY A 10 -5.71 -11.60 -2.34
C GLY A 10 -6.08 -12.94 -2.96
N VAL A 11 -6.67 -12.90 -4.15
CA VAL A 11 -6.89 -14.09 -4.98
C VAL A 11 -5.62 -14.44 -5.75
N ARG A 12 -5.49 -15.67 -6.27
CA ARG A 12 -4.35 -15.95 -7.16
C ARG A 12 -4.54 -15.18 -8.47
N SER A 13 -3.43 -14.73 -9.04
CA SER A 13 -3.49 -14.02 -10.32
C SER A 13 -4.07 -14.94 -11.40
N PRO A 14 -5.09 -14.51 -12.16
CA PRO A 14 -5.64 -15.33 -13.24
C PRO A 14 -4.67 -15.51 -14.41
N VAL A 15 -3.64 -14.66 -14.51
CA VAL A 15 -2.67 -14.67 -15.62
C VAL A 15 -1.41 -15.48 -15.27
N THR A 16 -0.97 -15.44 -14.02
CA THR A 16 0.32 -16.00 -13.61
C THR A 16 0.22 -17.08 -12.53
N ASP A 17 -0.98 -17.33 -12.00
CA ASP A 17 -1.23 -18.18 -10.81
C ASP A 17 -0.41 -17.78 -9.55
N ALA A 18 0.27 -16.62 -9.59
CA ALA A 18 1.08 -16.14 -8.48
C ALA A 18 0.18 -15.69 -7.30
N PRO A 19 0.64 -15.85 -6.04
CA PRO A 19 -0.05 -15.30 -4.89
C PRO A 19 -0.05 -13.77 -4.95
N THR A 20 -1.21 -13.15 -4.72
CA THR A 20 -1.34 -11.69 -4.63
C THR A 20 -1.77 -11.28 -3.22
N PHE A 21 -1.84 -9.97 -2.99
CA PHE A 21 -2.42 -9.42 -1.77
C PHE A 21 -3.27 -8.18 -2.07
N ARG A 22 -4.19 -7.90 -1.15
CA ARG A 22 -4.96 -6.66 -1.12
C ARG A 22 -4.52 -5.81 0.05
N VAL A 23 -4.66 -4.50 -0.07
CA VAL A 23 -4.41 -3.58 1.04
C VAL A 23 -5.68 -3.48 1.89
N GLY A 24 -5.58 -3.85 3.16
CA GLY A 24 -6.68 -3.74 4.11
C GLY A 24 -6.88 -2.30 4.59
N ARG A 25 -5.80 -1.71 5.11
CA ARG A 25 -5.71 -0.33 5.55
C ARG A 25 -4.44 0.29 4.99
N LEU A 26 -4.50 1.56 4.61
CA LEU A 26 -3.35 2.37 4.25
C LEU A 26 -3.38 3.65 5.08
N ALA A 27 -2.27 3.98 5.75
CA ALA A 27 -2.13 5.19 6.51
C ALA A 27 -0.78 5.85 6.23
N ARG A 28 -0.72 7.17 6.34
CA ARG A 28 0.56 7.88 6.45
C ARG A 28 1.16 7.55 7.82
N ALA A 29 2.45 7.20 7.86
CA ALA A 29 3.12 6.90 9.11
C ALA A 29 3.07 8.11 10.03
N LYS A 30 2.77 7.86 11.31
CA LYS A 30 2.76 8.90 12.34
C LYS A 30 4.18 9.48 12.48
N SER A 31 4.29 10.80 12.36
CA SER A 31 5.47 11.54 12.79
C SER A 31 5.18 12.17 14.15
N ALA A 32 6.21 12.66 14.85
CA ALA A 32 6.04 13.32 16.16
C ALA A 32 5.06 14.52 16.12
N THR A 33 4.77 15.04 14.92
CA THR A 33 3.95 16.23 14.69
C THR A 33 2.69 15.97 13.86
N GLU A 34 2.50 14.78 13.29
CA GLU A 34 1.35 14.47 12.43
C GLU A 34 0.60 13.22 12.90
N THR A 35 -0.71 13.38 13.12
CA THR A 35 -1.62 12.26 13.33
C THR A 35 -1.73 11.47 12.02
N GLY A 36 -1.46 10.16 12.08
CA GLY A 36 -1.43 9.29 10.90
C GLY A 36 -2.76 9.33 10.16
N ALA A 37 -2.77 9.97 8.99
CA ALA A 37 -3.95 10.12 8.16
C ALA A 37 -4.29 8.79 7.49
N ASP A 38 -5.56 8.38 7.55
CA ASP A 38 -6.03 7.23 6.79
C ASP A 38 -6.16 7.61 5.31
N LEU A 39 -5.44 6.88 4.47
CA LEU A 39 -5.34 7.12 3.03
C LEU A 39 -5.88 5.92 2.24
N SER A 40 -6.64 5.04 2.90
CA SER A 40 -7.20 3.83 2.27
C SER A 40 -8.12 4.15 1.08
N ASN A 41 -8.66 5.38 1.02
CA ASN A 41 -9.51 5.86 -0.08
C ASN A 41 -8.71 6.29 -1.33
N LEU A 42 -7.39 6.42 -1.25
CA LEU A 42 -6.56 6.78 -2.42
C LEU A 42 -6.28 5.61 -3.36
N ILE A 43 -6.53 4.39 -2.90
CA ILE A 43 -6.35 3.17 -3.67
C ILE A 43 -7.66 2.39 -3.71
N ASP A 44 -7.84 1.64 -4.79
CA ASP A 44 -8.87 0.61 -4.78
C ASP A 44 -8.42 -0.56 -3.89
N ARG A 45 -9.20 -0.84 -2.84
CA ARG A 45 -8.95 -1.95 -1.90
C ARG A 45 -9.35 -3.31 -2.46
N SER A 46 -10.07 -3.35 -3.58
CA SER A 46 -10.38 -4.57 -4.29
C SER A 46 -9.21 -5.06 -5.16
N TYR A 47 -8.28 -4.16 -5.49
CA TYR A 47 -7.13 -4.43 -6.34
C TYR A 47 -6.14 -5.42 -5.73
N ASN A 48 -5.73 -6.40 -6.52
CA ASN A 48 -4.79 -7.45 -6.13
C ASN A 48 -3.39 -7.10 -6.60
N TYR A 49 -2.53 -6.70 -5.66
CA TYR A 49 -1.12 -6.42 -5.92
C TYR A 49 -0.31 -7.72 -5.95
N HIS A 50 0.56 -7.84 -6.94
CA HIS A 50 1.51 -8.93 -7.08
C HIS A 50 2.74 -8.74 -6.18
N SER A 51 3.07 -7.50 -5.82
CA SER A 51 4.23 -7.22 -4.95
C SER A 51 4.12 -5.89 -4.19
N PRO A 52 4.83 -5.73 -3.06
CA PRO A 52 4.93 -4.43 -2.39
C PRO A 52 5.53 -3.35 -3.31
N ARG A 53 6.44 -3.73 -4.22
CA ARG A 53 7.01 -2.81 -5.21
C ARG A 53 5.92 -2.20 -6.10
N GLU A 54 4.94 -2.99 -6.52
CA GLU A 54 3.81 -2.50 -7.32
C GLU A 54 2.95 -1.50 -6.54
N LEU A 55 2.62 -1.80 -5.28
CA LEU A 55 1.93 -0.84 -4.40
C LEU A 55 2.72 0.47 -4.26
N HIS A 56 4.03 0.37 -4.08
CA HIS A 56 4.92 1.53 -3.98
C HIS A 56 4.84 2.43 -5.22
N TRP A 57 4.91 1.85 -6.43
CA TRP A 57 4.76 2.60 -7.68
C TRP A 57 3.37 3.21 -7.81
N HIS A 58 2.31 2.45 -7.55
CA HIS A 58 0.94 2.95 -7.62
C HIS A 58 0.70 4.14 -6.68
N LEU A 59 1.27 4.12 -5.47
CA LEU A 59 1.19 5.25 -4.54
C LEU A 59 1.96 6.47 -5.03
N ALA A 60 3.15 6.28 -5.60
CA ALA A 60 3.93 7.37 -6.17
C ALA A 60 3.15 8.07 -7.30
N GLU A 61 2.55 7.29 -8.21
CA GLU A 61 1.72 7.81 -9.29
C GLU A 61 0.47 8.55 -8.77
N ARG A 62 -0.26 7.95 -7.81
CA ARG A 62 -1.47 8.54 -7.24
C ARG A 62 -1.23 9.87 -6.51
N LEU A 63 -0.05 10.01 -5.91
CA LEU A 63 0.33 11.21 -5.15
C LEU A 63 1.11 12.23 -6.00
N GLY A 64 1.42 11.93 -7.27
CA GLY A 64 2.27 12.77 -8.11
C GLY A 64 3.70 12.92 -7.55
N LEU A 65 4.20 11.91 -6.84
CA LEU A 65 5.51 11.91 -6.20
C LEU A 65 6.52 11.09 -7.00
N ALA A 66 7.80 11.45 -6.87
CA ALA A 66 8.87 10.59 -7.32
C ALA A 66 8.87 9.28 -6.49
N PRO A 67 9.18 8.12 -7.10
CA PRO A 67 9.15 6.83 -6.41
C PRO A 67 10.04 6.80 -5.16
N ASN A 68 11.25 7.36 -5.25
CA ASN A 68 12.17 7.48 -4.12
C ASN A 68 11.66 8.38 -2.98
N ALA A 69 10.67 9.22 -3.25
CA ALA A 69 10.01 10.04 -2.24
C ALA A 69 8.87 9.29 -1.51
N VAL A 70 8.54 8.07 -1.93
CA VAL A 70 7.57 7.19 -1.28
C VAL A 70 8.32 6.07 -0.57
N VAL A 71 7.98 5.83 0.69
CA VAL A 71 8.47 4.67 1.43
C VAL A 71 7.26 3.94 1.97
N ILE A 72 7.19 2.63 1.77
CA ILE A 72 6.09 1.80 2.27
C ILE A 72 6.62 0.81 3.30
N ARG A 73 5.81 0.54 4.31
CA ARG A 73 6.06 -0.48 5.33
C ARG A 73 4.80 -1.30 5.57
N GLU A 74 4.96 -2.61 5.67
CA GLU A 74 3.89 -3.47 6.14
C GLU A 74 3.77 -3.34 7.66
N ALA A 75 2.59 -2.95 8.14
CA ALA A 75 2.31 -2.93 9.57
C ALA A 75 1.98 -4.36 10.02
N ALA A 76 2.65 -4.83 11.08
CA ALA A 76 2.28 -6.10 11.71
C ALA A 76 0.80 -6.02 12.11
N ALA A 77 -0.02 -6.96 11.63
CA ALA A 77 -1.38 -7.09 12.10
C ALA A 77 -1.32 -7.35 13.61
N ALA A 78 -1.91 -6.45 14.40
CA ALA A 78 -2.14 -6.65 15.83
C ALA A 78 -3.14 -7.79 16.05
#